data_AF-A0A3S0L1V5-F1
#
_entry.id   AF-A0A3S0L1V5-F1
#
_cell.length_a   1.000
_cell.length_b   1.000
_cell.length_c   1.000
_cell.angle_alpha   90.00
_cell.angle_beta   90.00
_cell.angle_gamma   90.00
#
_symmetry.space_group_name_H-M   'P 1'
#
loop_
_entity.id
_entity.type
_entity.pdbx_description
1 polymer ?
#
loop_
_entity_poly.entity_id
_entity_poly.type
_entity_poly.pdbx_seq_one_letter_code
_entity_poly.pdbx_strand_id
1 'polypeptide(L)' 'MGFFAFVIGVLFMVVVAPVWIVFHYITQWRAQRGLSAQDEQLLAELWEIANRLEGRIHALERVLDSEAPQWRNKI' A
#
# COMPACT_ATOMS: atom_id res chain seq x y z
N MET A 1 -39.63 -27.13 -28.10
CA MET A 1 -38.65 -27.50 -27.04
C MET A 1 -37.34 -26.70 -27.15
N GLY A 2 -36.65 -26.64 -28.31
CA GLY A 2 -35.34 -25.97 -28.43
C GLY A 2 -35.31 -24.45 -28.19
N PHE A 3 -36.36 -23.71 -28.57
CA PHE A 3 -36.43 -22.26 -28.36
C PHE A 3 -36.42 -21.88 -26.87
N PHE A 4 -37.19 -22.59 -26.04
CA PHE A 4 -37.21 -22.35 -24.60
C PHE A 4 -35.86 -22.64 -23.95
N ALA A 5 -35.21 -23.75 -24.32
CA ALA A 5 -33.87 -24.07 -23.81
C ALA A 5 -32.83 -23.01 -24.21
N PHE A 6 -32.91 -22.47 -25.43
CA PHE A 6 -32.05 -21.39 -25.90
C PHE A 6 -32.27 -20.10 -25.10
N VAL A 7 -33.52 -19.66 -24.90
CA VAL A 7 -33.84 -18.45 -24.13
C VAL A 7 -33.36 -18.57 -22.68
N ILE A 8 -33.53 -19.73 -22.05
CA ILE A 8 -33.04 -20.00 -20.69
C ILE A 8 -31.50 -19.96 -20.64
N GLY A 9 -30.81 -20.54 -21.62
CA GLY A 9 -29.35 -20.50 -21.70
C GLY A 9 -28.80 -19.08 -21.88
N VAL A 10 -29.45 -18.27 -22.72
CA VAL A 10 -29.07 -16.86 -22.91
C VAL A 10 -29.28 -16.05 -21.63
N LEU A 11 -30.43 -16.20 -20.95
CA LEU A 11 -30.68 -15.53 -19.67
C LEU A 11 -29.65 -15.93 -18.61
N PHE A 12 -29.30 -17.21 -18.54
CA PHE A 12 -28.26 -17.67 -17.63
C PHE A 12 -26.92 -17.00 -17.94
N MET A 13 -26.52 -16.93 -19.21
CA MET A 13 -25.23 -16.32 -19.58
C MET A 13 -25.22 -14.81 -19.29
N VAL A 14 -26.32 -14.11 -19.54
CA VAL A 14 -26.47 -12.66 -19.29
C VAL A 14 -26.49 -12.33 -17.80
N VAL A 15 -26.89 -13.25 -16.92
CA VAL A 15 -26.89 -13.01 -15.47
C VAL A 15 -25.60 -13.53 -14.82
N VAL A 16 -25.23 -14.77 -15.10
CA VAL A 16 -24.13 -15.46 -14.41
C VAL A 16 -22.77 -14.97 -14.89
N ALA A 17 -22.58 -14.72 -16.20
CA ALA A 17 -21.27 -14.26 -16.68
C ALA A 17 -20.92 -12.86 -16.13
N PRO A 18 -21.83 -11.86 -16.11
CA PRO A 18 -21.53 -10.58 -15.50
C PRO A 18 -21.31 -10.65 -13.99
N VAL A 19 -22.10 -11.45 -13.26
CA VAL A 19 -21.89 -11.66 -11.82
C VAL A 19 -20.51 -12.27 -11.54
N TRP A 20 -20.10 -13.26 -12.34
CA TRP A 20 -18.77 -13.87 -12.24
C TRP A 20 -17.66 -12.85 -12.50
N ILE A 21 -17.78 -12.06 -13.58
CA ILE A 21 -16.85 -10.99 -13.92
C ILE A 21 -16.71 -10.03 -12.74
N VAL A 22 -17.83 -9.54 -12.19
CA VAL A 22 -17.82 -8.63 -11.03
C VAL A 22 -17.12 -9.28 -9.83
N PHE A 23 -17.43 -10.54 -9.50
CA PHE A 23 -16.76 -11.27 -8.42
C PHE A 23 -15.26 -11.44 -8.66
N HIS A 24 -14.85 -11.74 -9.90
CA HIS A 24 -13.45 -11.90 -10.28
C HIS A 24 -12.66 -10.60 -10.07
N TYR A 25 -13.21 -9.46 -10.50
CA TYR A 25 -12.55 -8.18 -10.32
C TYR A 25 -12.59 -7.69 -8.86
N ILE A 26 -13.66 -7.96 -8.12
CA ILE A 26 -13.72 -7.64 -6.68
C ILE A 26 -12.68 -8.45 -5.89
N THR A 27 -12.50 -9.73 -6.21
CA THR A 27 -11.51 -10.58 -5.53
C THR A 27 -10.07 -10.14 -5.86
N GLN A 28 -9.78 -9.85 -7.12
CA GLN A 28 -8.51 -9.23 -7.55
C GLN A 28 -8.27 -7.89 -6.85
N TRP A 29 -9.28 -7.02 -6.79
CA TRP A 29 -9.18 -5.73 -6.14
C TRP A 29 -9.01 -5.83 -4.62
N ARG A 30 -9.67 -6.80 -3.97
CA ARG A 30 -9.46 -7.09 -2.54
C ARG A 30 -8.05 -7.63 -2.28
N ALA A 31 -7.52 -8.47 -3.16
CA ALA A 31 -6.13 -8.93 -3.06
C ALA A 31 -5.11 -7.79 -3.19
N GLN A 32 -5.46 -6.71 -3.89
CA GLN A 32 -4.68 -5.48 -3.99
C GLN A 32 -4.95 -4.48 -2.84
N ARG A 33 -5.98 -4.71 -2.02
CA ARG A 33 -6.37 -3.83 -0.91
C ARG A 33 -5.78 -4.33 0.41
N GLY A 34 -4.50 -4.09 0.55
CA GLY A 34 -3.69 -4.27 1.75
C GLY A 34 -2.29 -3.75 1.46
N LEU A 35 -1.50 -3.46 2.50
CA LEU A 35 -0.06 -3.37 2.28
C LEU A 35 0.36 -4.76 1.78
N SER A 36 1.00 -4.83 0.62
CA SER A 36 1.63 -6.08 0.22
C SER A 36 2.73 -6.41 1.22
N ALA A 37 3.12 -7.68 1.34
CA ALA A 37 4.27 -8.05 2.17
C ALA A 37 5.54 -7.25 1.80
N GLN A 38 5.64 -6.84 0.53
CA GLN A 38 6.69 -5.96 0.02
C GLN A 38 6.60 -4.54 0.60
N ASP A 39 5.38 -3.99 0.67
CA ASP A 39 5.14 -2.64 1.21
C ASP A 39 5.38 -2.61 2.72
N GLU A 40 5.00 -3.65 3.45
CA GLU A 40 5.30 -3.77 4.89
C GLU A 40 6.81 -3.81 5.14
N GLN A 41 7.56 -4.57 4.33
CA GLN A 41 9.01 -4.63 4.41
C GLN A 41 9.68 -3.28 4.10
N LEU A 42 9.19 -2.57 3.07
CA LEU A 42 9.67 -1.24 2.74
C LEU A 42 9.42 -0.24 3.87
N LEU A 43 8.24 -0.28 4.49
CA LEU A 43 7.92 0.58 5.64
C LEU A 43 8.84 0.30 6.84
N ALA A 44 9.15 -0.97 7.11
CA ALA A 44 10.08 -1.35 8.16
C ALA A 44 11.50 -0.80 7.89
N GLU A 45 11.97 -0.89 6.64
CA GLU A 45 13.27 -0.34 6.24
C GLU A 45 13.31 1.20 6.36
N LEU A 46 12.25 1.88 5.91
CA LEU A 46 12.13 3.33 6.05
C LEU A 46 12.14 3.77 7.52
N TRP A 47 11.48 3.01 8.39
CA TRP A 47 11.48 3.27 9.82
C TRP A 47 12.88 3.10 10.45
N GLU A 48 13.61 2.06 10.06
CA GLU A 48 14.99 1.85 10.50
C GLU A 48 15.92 2.99 10.03
N ILE A 49 15.76 3.42 8.78
CA ILE A 49 16.51 4.56 8.22
C ILE A 49 16.19 5.84 9.00
N ALA A 50 14.92 6.11 9.28
CA ALA A 50 14.50 7.29 10.04
C ALA A 50 15.15 7.32 11.43
N ASN A 51 15.09 6.21 12.18
CA ASN A 51 15.74 6.10 13.50
C ASN A 51 17.25 6.31 13.43
N ARG A 52 17.91 5.75 12.41
CA ARG A 52 19.35 5.94 12.21
C ARG A 52 19.69 7.41 11.90
N LEU A 53 18.87 8.08 11.09
CA LEU A 53 19.06 9.49 10.78
C LEU A 53 18.84 10.37 12.00
N GLU A 54 17.82 10.09 12.83
CA GLU A 54 17.60 10.79 14.11
C GLU A 54 18.82 10.68 15.03
N GLY A 55 19.37 9.47 15.21
CA GLY A 55 20.59 9.29 15.99
C GLY A 55 21.79 10.07 15.46
N ARG A 56 21.91 10.20 14.13
CA ARG A 56 22.95 11.03 13.50
C ARG A 56 22.70 12.52 13.69
N ILE A 57 21.45 12.97 13.63
CA ILE A 57 21.08 14.36 13.92
C ILE A 57 21.50 14.71 15.34
N HIS A 58 21.17 13.89 16.34
CA HIS A 58 21.63 14.12 17.71
C HIS A 58 23.15 14.12 17.86
N ALA A 59 23.86 13.29 17.11
CA ALA A 59 25.32 13.34 17.09
C ALA A 59 25.83 14.67 16.50
N LEU A 60 25.25 15.13 15.41
CA LEU A 60 25.59 16.41 14.78
C LEU A 60 25.24 17.59 15.68
N GLU A 61 24.08 17.58 16.34
CA GLU A 61 23.69 18.60 17.32
C GLU A 61 24.69 18.68 18.46
N ARG A 62 25.14 17.54 19.00
CA ARG A 62 26.17 17.51 20.05
C ARG A 62 27.50 18.10 19.59
N VAL A 63 27.93 17.78 18.36
CA VAL A 63 29.16 18.34 17.78
C VAL A 63 28.99 19.84 17.52
N LEU A 64 27.81 20.27 17.07
CA LEU A 64 27.54 21.68 16.79
C LEU A 64 27.44 22.50 18.08
N ASP A 65 26.89 21.92 19.15
CA ASP A 65 26.89 22.51 20.49
C ASP A 65 28.32 22.66 21.04
N SER A 66 29.26 21.76 20.71
CA SER A 66 30.67 21.90 21.12
C SER A 66 31.47 22.88 20.27
N GLU A 67 31.28 22.87 18.94
CA GLU A 67 32.07 23.67 18.01
C GLU A 67 31.52 25.10 17.82
N ALA A 68 30.22 25.30 17.98
CA ALA A 68 29.57 26.60 17.76
C ALA A 68 28.46 26.88 18.81
N PRO A 69 28.78 27.12 20.10
CA PRO A 69 27.81 27.15 21.22
C PRO A 69 26.60 28.10 21.09
N GLN A 70 26.63 29.06 20.16
CA GLN A 70 25.54 30.01 19.90
C GLN A 70 24.79 29.77 18.57
N TRP A 71 25.03 28.64 17.89
CA TRP A 71 24.41 28.36 16.60
C TRP A 71 22.88 28.38 16.65
N ARG A 72 22.30 27.97 17.78
CA ARG A 72 20.84 27.98 18.04
C ARG A 72 20.25 29.40 18.13
N ASN A 73 21.07 30.42 18.39
CA ASN A 73 20.62 31.81 18.49
C ASN A 73 20.58 32.54 17.14
N LYS A 74 20.96 31.87 16.03
CA LYS A 74 20.92 32.42 14.67
C LYS A 74 19.62 32.09 13.90
N ILE A 75 18.62 31.52 14.58
CA ILE A 75 17.30 31.25 14.02
C ILE A 75 16.42 32.50 14.16
#